data_AF-A0ABD0NVP9-F1
#
_entry.id   AF-A0ABD0NVP9-F1
#
_cell.length_a   1.000
_cell.length_b   1.000
_cell.length_c   1.000
_cell.angle_alpha   90.00
_cell.angle_beta   90.00
_cell.angle_gamma   90.00
#
_symmetry.space_group_name_H-M   'P 1'
#
loop_
_entity.id
_entity.type
_entity.pdbx_description
1 polymer ?
#
loop_
_entity_poly.entity_id
_entity_poly.type
_entity_poly.pdbx_seq_one_letter_code
_entity_poly.pdbx_strand_id
1 'polypeptide(L)'
;PFLRFAFEGRAWQYRVLPFGLSLSPRVFTKVAEGTLAPLWEVGIRILNYLDDWLFLGRDLVLQHLSQLGLRVNWEKSKLSPVQRISFLGMELDSVSMTARLTIERAQSVLDCLSSFRGRTV
;
A
#
# COMPACT_ATOMS: atom_id res chain seq x y z
N PRO A 1 -24.05 -6.26 19.17
CA PRO A 1 -23.64 -5.69 17.86
C PRO A 1 -22.11 -5.69 17.78
N PHE A 2 -21.54 -6.17 16.68
CA PHE A 2 -20.09 -6.27 16.50
C PHE A 2 -19.46 -4.89 16.22
N LEU A 3 -18.14 -4.75 16.41
CA LEU A 3 -17.36 -3.52 16.17
C LEU A 3 -17.74 -2.31 17.06
N ARG A 4 -18.12 -2.56 18.32
CA ARG A 4 -18.32 -1.53 19.34
C ARG A 4 -17.21 -1.54 20.38
N PHE A 5 -16.93 -0.39 20.96
CA PHE A 5 -16.04 -0.24 22.11
C PHE A 5 -16.60 0.82 23.07
N ALA A 6 -16.16 0.78 24.34
CA ALA A 6 -16.52 1.77 25.33
C ALA A 6 -15.30 2.64 25.66
N PHE A 7 -15.50 3.94 25.75
CA PHE A 7 -14.46 4.91 26.13
C PHE A 7 -15.12 6.07 26.88
N GLU A 8 -14.56 6.45 28.03
CA GLU A 8 -15.07 7.53 28.90
C GLU A 8 -16.57 7.41 29.23
N GLY A 9 -17.01 6.18 29.55
CA GLY A 9 -18.41 5.91 29.88
C GLY A 9 -19.38 6.01 28.69
N ARG A 10 -18.88 6.18 27.46
CA ARG A 10 -19.68 6.24 26.23
C ARG A 10 -19.41 5.04 25.33
N ALA A 11 -20.47 4.52 24.72
CA ALA A 11 -20.39 3.44 23.73
C ALA A 11 -20.24 4.01 22.32
N TRP A 12 -19.22 3.55 21.60
CA TRP A 12 -18.90 3.94 20.23
C TRP A 12 -19.04 2.75 19.28
N GLN A 13 -19.33 3.02 18.01
CA GLN A 13 -19.38 2.01 16.95
C GLN A 13 -18.63 2.50 15.73
N TYR A 14 -17.79 1.64 15.15
CA TYR A 14 -17.11 1.95 13.89
C TYR A 14 -18.12 2.10 12.75
N ARG A 15 -17.97 3.18 11.96
CA ARG A 15 -18.74 3.44 10.72
C ARG A 15 -18.00 3.05 9.46
N VAL A 16 -16.73 2.72 9.60
CA VAL A 16 -15.79 2.34 8.53
C VAL A 16 -15.07 1.06 8.96
N LEU A 17 -14.33 0.45 8.02
CA LEU A 17 -13.53 -0.72 8.31
C LEU A 17 -12.45 -0.39 9.36
N PRO A 18 -12.46 -1.02 10.56
CA PRO A 18 -11.54 -0.66 11.63
C PRO A 18 -10.13 -1.22 11.36
N PHE A 19 -9.10 -0.46 11.71
CA PHE A 19 -7.75 -0.99 11.82
C PHE A 19 -7.63 -1.94 13.03
N GLY A 20 -6.80 -2.97 12.90
CA GLY A 20 -6.58 -3.97 13.96
C GLY A 20 -7.56 -5.15 13.97
N LEU A 21 -8.64 -5.11 13.19
CA LEU A 21 -9.48 -6.28 12.96
C LEU A 21 -8.79 -7.23 11.96
N SER A 22 -8.67 -8.50 12.32
CA SER A 22 -7.99 -9.54 11.52
C SER A 22 -8.53 -9.68 10.09
N LEU A 23 -9.82 -9.41 9.89
CA LEU A 23 -10.48 -9.49 8.59
C LEU A 23 -10.36 -8.20 7.76
N SER A 24 -9.98 -7.07 8.36
CA SER A 24 -9.92 -5.79 7.65
C SER A 24 -9.00 -5.81 6.43
N PRO A 25 -7.77 -6.35 6.49
CA PRO A 25 -6.91 -6.43 5.30
C PRO A 25 -7.60 -7.17 4.14
N ARG A 26 -8.25 -8.30 4.43
CA ARG A 26 -8.95 -9.10 3.41
C ARG A 26 -10.14 -8.35 2.81
N VAL A 27 -10.94 -7.68 3.64
CA VAL A 27 -12.09 -6.89 3.17
C VAL A 27 -11.61 -5.73 2.30
N PHE A 28 -10.56 -5.03 2.73
CA PHE A 28 -9.96 -3.94 1.96
C PHE A 28 -9.47 -4.42 0.59
N THR A 29 -8.70 -5.52 0.54
CA THR A 29 -8.19 -6.08 -0.71
C THR A 29 -9.32 -6.42 -1.68
N LYS A 30 -10.42 -7.05 -1.22
CA LYS A 30 -11.56 -7.37 -2.10
C LYS A 30 -12.24 -6.12 -2.67
N VAL A 31 -12.39 -5.07 -1.87
CA VAL A 31 -12.97 -3.80 -2.33
C VAL A 31 -12.03 -3.12 -3.32
N ALA A 32 -10.72 -3.13 -3.06
CA ALA A 32 -9.71 -2.62 -3.97
C ALA A 32 -9.69 -3.38 -5.31
N GLU A 33 -9.78 -4.71 -5.30
CA GLU A 33 -9.88 -5.52 -6.53
C GLU A 33 -11.10 -5.13 -7.37
N GLY A 34 -12.27 -4.97 -6.76
CA GLY A 34 -13.47 -4.51 -7.46
C GLY A 34 -13.34 -3.08 -8.01
N THR A 35 -12.60 -2.23 -7.30
CA THR A 35 -12.27 -0.87 -7.75
C THR A 35 -11.34 -0.91 -8.97
N LEU A 36 -10.37 -1.83 -9.00
CA LEU A 36 -9.34 -1.89 -10.04
C LEU A 36 -9.77 -2.70 -11.27
N ALA A 37 -10.79 -3.56 -11.17
CA ALA A 37 -11.26 -4.41 -12.27
C ALA A 37 -11.48 -3.67 -13.60
N PRO A 38 -12.16 -2.50 -13.65
CA PRO A 38 -12.32 -1.76 -14.90
C PRO A 38 -11.00 -1.28 -15.52
N LEU A 39 -10.00 -0.97 -14.70
CA LEU A 39 -8.68 -0.56 -15.17
C LEU A 39 -7.90 -1.73 -15.77
N TRP A 40 -8.04 -2.93 -15.18
CA TRP A 40 -7.44 -4.15 -15.72
C TRP A 40 -8.06 -4.55 -17.06
N GLU A 41 -9.38 -4.40 -17.20
CA GLU A 41 -10.10 -4.71 -18.46
C GLU A 41 -9.65 -3.83 -19.63
N VAL A 42 -9.28 -2.57 -19.37
CA VAL A 42 -8.70 -1.67 -20.39
C VAL A 42 -7.19 -1.85 -20.57
N GLY A 43 -6.59 -2.87 -19.95
CA GLY A 43 -5.19 -3.26 -20.15
C GLY A 43 -4.17 -2.54 -19.27
N ILE A 44 -4.60 -1.74 -18.28
CA ILE A 44 -3.68 -1.10 -17.34
C ILE A 44 -3.14 -2.16 -16.38
N ARG A 45 -1.82 -2.31 -16.31
CA ARG A 45 -1.19 -3.21 -15.32
C ARG A 45 -1.00 -2.46 -14.01
N ILE A 46 -1.42 -3.10 -12.91
CA ILE A 46 -1.39 -2.50 -11.58
C ILE A 46 -0.87 -3.55 -10.60
N LEU A 47 0.11 -3.17 -9.79
CA LEU A 47 0.52 -3.92 -8.61
C LEU A 47 -0.10 -3.24 -7.39
N ASN A 48 -1.11 -3.86 -6.79
CA ASN A 48 -1.80 -3.34 -5.62
C ASN A 48 -1.38 -4.11 -4.35
N TYR A 49 -0.90 -3.39 -3.34
CA TYR A 49 -0.65 -3.93 -2.01
C TYR A 49 -1.26 -3.02 -0.96
N LEU A 50 -2.39 -3.44 -0.38
CA LEU A 50 -3.17 -2.61 0.55
C LEU A 50 -3.34 -1.19 -0.02
N ASP A 51 -2.83 -0.16 0.63
CA ASP A 51 -2.89 1.25 0.25
C ASP A 51 -1.75 1.70 -0.70
N ASP A 52 -0.72 0.88 -0.92
CA ASP A 52 0.39 1.15 -1.83
C ASP A 52 0.13 0.53 -3.22
N TRP A 53 -0.23 1.37 -4.20
CA TRP A 53 -0.50 0.94 -5.58
C TRP A 53 0.55 1.47 -6.56
N LEU A 54 1.06 0.58 -7.41
CA LEU A 54 1.96 0.91 -8.51
C LEU A 54 1.27 0.66 -9.85
N PHE A 55 1.17 1.70 -10.67
CA PHE A 55 0.51 1.64 -11.98
C PHE A 55 1.53 1.70 -13.10
N LEU A 56 1.35 0.87 -14.12
CA LEU A 56 2.08 0.92 -15.37
C LEU A 56 1.18 1.60 -16.42
N GLY A 57 1.09 2.93 -16.35
CA GLY A 57 0.19 3.75 -17.18
C GLY A 57 -0.11 5.08 -16.49
N ARG A 58 -0.56 6.09 -17.24
CA ARG A 58 -0.52 7.50 -16.77
C ARG A 58 -1.92 8.13 -16.61
N ASP A 59 -2.81 7.99 -17.58
CA ASP A 59 -3.84 9.02 -17.74
C ASP A 59 -5.25 8.66 -17.22
N LEU A 60 -5.60 7.37 -17.11
CA LEU A 60 -6.97 6.95 -16.75
C LEU A 60 -7.18 6.67 -15.26
N VAL A 61 -6.09 6.39 -14.53
CA VAL A 61 -6.17 5.88 -13.15
C VAL A 61 -6.70 6.95 -12.20
N LEU A 62 -6.11 8.16 -12.20
CA LEU A 62 -6.45 9.18 -11.21
C LEU A 62 -7.91 9.64 -11.31
N GLN A 63 -8.42 9.78 -12.53
CA GLN A 63 -9.82 10.12 -12.77
C GLN A 63 -10.74 9.03 -12.23
N HIS A 64 -10.44 7.77 -12.51
CA HIS A 64 -11.22 6.62 -12.02
C HIS A 64 -11.26 6.55 -10.49
N LEU A 65 -10.10 6.69 -9.82
CA LEU A 65 -10.03 6.67 -8.35
C LEU A 65 -10.82 7.82 -7.73
N SER A 66 -10.76 9.01 -8.33
CA SER A 66 -11.51 10.18 -7.86
C SER A 66 -13.02 9.97 -7.98
N GLN A 67 -13.51 9.35 -9.06
CA GLN A 67 -14.93 9.05 -9.24
C GLN A 67 -15.47 8.05 -8.21
N LEU A 68 -14.63 7.13 -7.75
CA LEU A 68 -14.95 6.16 -6.70
C LEU A 68 -14.81 6.73 -5.28
N GLY A 69 -14.41 8.00 -5.14
CA GLY A 69 -14.25 8.66 -3.85
C GLY A 69 -13.00 8.22 -3.07
N LEU A 70 -12.05 7.54 -3.71
CA LEU A 70 -10.77 7.21 -3.10
C LEU A 70 -9.90 8.46 -2.98
N ARG A 71 -9.26 8.62 -1.82
CA ARG A 71 -8.41 9.77 -1.53
C ARG A 71 -6.96 9.42 -1.85
N VAL A 72 -6.39 10.07 -2.85
CA VAL A 72 -4.97 9.96 -3.18
C VAL A 72 -4.15 10.78 -2.19
N ASN A 73 -3.08 10.20 -1.66
CA ASN A 73 -2.09 10.94 -0.87
C ASN A 73 -1.10 11.64 -1.81
N TRP A 74 -1.37 12.90 -2.17
CA TRP A 74 -0.57 13.65 -3.14
C TRP A 74 0.89 13.85 -2.73
N GLU A 75 1.17 14.02 -1.44
CA GLU A 75 2.52 14.24 -0.92
C GLU A 75 3.39 12.98 -1.00
N LYS A 76 2.79 11.81 -0.75
CA LYS A 76 3.50 10.52 -0.82
C LYS A 76 3.50 9.90 -2.22
N SER A 77 2.61 10.33 -3.11
CA SER A 77 2.41 9.72 -4.42
C SER A 77 3.36 10.30 -5.47
N LYS A 78 3.91 9.43 -6.32
CA LYS A 78 4.64 9.82 -7.54
C LYS A 78 3.70 9.70 -8.75
N LEU A 79 3.17 10.83 -9.21
CA LEU A 79 2.12 10.87 -10.24
C LEU A 79 2.64 11.15 -11.65
N SER A 80 3.83 11.72 -11.77
CA SER A 80 4.57 11.72 -13.01
C SER A 80 5.28 10.36 -13.17
N PRO A 81 5.05 9.63 -14.26
CA PRO A 81 5.83 8.44 -14.53
C PRO A 81 7.31 8.69 -14.57
N VAL A 82 7.96 7.71 -13.98
CA VAL A 82 9.38 7.61 -13.76
C VAL A 82 9.77 6.20 -14.16
N GLN A 83 11.01 6.04 -14.59
CA GLN A 83 11.54 4.72 -14.90
C GLN A 83 12.16 4.02 -13.69
N ARG A 84 12.38 4.77 -12.60
CA ARG A 84 12.86 4.28 -11.31
C ARG A 84 11.92 4.67 -10.18
N ILE A 85 11.46 3.69 -9.41
CA ILE A 85 10.50 3.91 -8.32
C ILE A 85 10.77 2.99 -7.13
N SER A 86 10.56 3.51 -5.93
CA SER A 86 10.59 2.73 -4.70
C SER A 86 9.18 2.20 -4.42
N PHE A 87 9.03 0.89 -4.27
CA PHE A 87 7.75 0.23 -3.99
C PHE A 87 7.98 -0.95 -3.04
N LEU A 88 7.28 -0.97 -1.91
CA LEU A 88 7.39 -2.01 -0.87
C LEU A 88 8.84 -2.28 -0.40
N GLY A 89 9.65 -1.22 -0.31
CA GLY A 89 11.06 -1.33 0.10
C GLY A 89 12.00 -1.91 -0.95
N MET A 90 11.56 -2.00 -2.21
CA MET A 90 12.36 -2.30 -3.38
C MET A 90 12.51 -1.06 -4.25
N GLU A 91 13.69 -0.81 -4.80
CA GLU A 91 13.85 0.06 -5.97
C GLU A 91 13.69 -0.77 -7.24
N LEU A 92 12.75 -0.36 -8.07
CA LEU A 92 12.45 -0.96 -9.37
C LEU A 92 12.96 -0.04 -10.48
N ASP A 93 13.77 -0.58 -11.40
CA ASP A 93 14.27 0.13 -12.57
C ASP A 93 13.77 -0.57 -13.85
N SER A 94 12.91 0.13 -14.59
CA SER A 94 12.30 -0.36 -15.83
C SER A 94 13.20 -0.30 -17.06
N VAL A 95 14.31 0.44 -17.03
CA VAL A 95 15.28 0.47 -18.14
C VAL A 95 16.21 -0.72 -18.06
N SER A 96 16.78 -0.94 -16.87
CA SER A 96 17.68 -2.07 -16.65
C SER A 96 16.95 -3.37 -16.32
N MET A 97 15.63 -3.31 -16.09
CA MET A 97 14.79 -4.44 -15.67
C MET A 97 15.32 -5.10 -14.39
N THR A 98 15.75 -4.28 -13.43
CA THR A 98 16.31 -4.73 -12.16
C THR A 98 15.43 -4.33 -10.98
N ALA A 99 15.46 -5.17 -9.94
CA ALA A 99 14.85 -4.89 -8.64
C ALA A 99 15.90 -5.09 -7.56
N ARG A 100 16.10 -4.09 -6.70
CA ARG A 100 17.05 -4.14 -5.58
C ARG A 100 16.39 -3.65 -4.31
N LEU A 101 16.90 -4.03 -3.14
CA LEU A 101 16.46 -3.41 -1.89
C LEU A 101 16.76 -1.92 -1.90
N THR A 102 15.88 -1.12 -1.30
CA THR A 102 16.21 0.28 -1.03
C THR A 102 17.33 0.34 0.01
N ILE A 103 18.08 1.45 0.00
CA ILE A 103 19.19 1.66 0.95
C ILE A 103 18.68 1.60 2.39
N GLU A 104 17.51 2.19 2.65
CA GLU A 104 16.89 2.23 3.98
C GLU A 104 16.52 0.82 4.45
N ARG A 105 15.98 -0.02 3.56
CA ARG A 105 15.61 -1.39 3.91
C ARG A 105 16.84 -2.27 4.11
N ALA A 106 17.88 -2.09 3.29
CA ALA A 106 19.16 -2.77 3.47
C ALA A 106 19.80 -2.39 4.81
N GLN A 107 19.83 -1.09 5.15
CA GLN A 107 20.37 -0.61 6.42
C GLN A 107 19.56 -1.13 7.61
N SER A 108 18.23 -1.10 7.55
CA SER A 108 17.36 -1.64 8.60
C SER A 108 17.63 -3.13 8.89
N VAL A 109 17.90 -3.92 7.85
CA VAL A 109 18.28 -5.33 8.00
C VAL A 109 19.66 -5.46 8.66
N LEU A 110 20.65 -4.66 8.26
CA LEU A 110 21.98 -4.66 8.85
C LEU A 110 21.96 -4.24 10.34
N ASP A 111 21.18 -3.21 10.67
CA ASP A 111 21.00 -2.73 12.04
C ASP A 111 20.34 -3.81 12.90
N CYS A 112 19.30 -4.45 12.37
CA CYS A 112 18.63 -5.58 13.01
C CYS A 112 19.62 -6.71 13.30
N LEU A 113 20.43 -7.12 12.31
CA LEU A 113 21.47 -8.14 12.48
C LEU A 113 22.51 -7.76 13.54
N SER A 114 22.89 -6.48 13.63
CA SER A 114 23.85 -6.02 14.64
C SER A 114 23.34 -6.24 16.07
N SER A 115 22.02 -6.11 16.29
CA SER A 115 21.39 -6.34 17.60
C SER A 115 21.47 -7.79 18.10
N PHE A 116 21.67 -8.75 17.18
CA PHE A 116 21.81 -10.17 17.52
C PHE A 116 23.28 -10.59 17.75
N ARG A 117 24.26 -9.84 17.24
CA ARG A 117 25.69 -10.19 17.34
C ARG A 117 26.29 -10.10 18.75
N GLY A 118 25.62 -9.40 19.68
CA GLY A 118 26.03 -9.31 21.10
C GLY A 118 25.32 -10.29 22.04
N ARG A 119 24.40 -11.13 21.52
CA ARG A 119 23.69 -12.14 22.30
C ARG A 119 24.33 -13.50 22.10
N THR A 120 25.58 -13.66 22.56
CA THR A 120 26.15 -14.99 22.76
C THR A 120 25.39 -15.64 23.91
N VAL A 121 24.78 -16.81 23.65
CA VAL A 121 24.20 -17.68 24.69
C VAL A 121 25.31 -18.24 25.56
#